data_AF-E0WBG0-F1
#
_entry.id   AF-E0WBG0-F1
#
_cell.length_a   1.000
_cell.length_b   1.000
_cell.length_c   1.000
_cell.angle_alpha   90.00
_cell.angle_beta   90.00
_cell.angle_gamma   90.00
#
_symmetry.space_group_name_H-M   'P 1'
#
loop_
_entity.id
_entity.type
_entity.pdbx_description
1 polymer ?
#
loop_
_entity_poly.entity_id
_entity_poly.type
_entity_poly.pdbx_seq_one_letter_code
_entity_poly.pdbx_strand_id
1 'polypeptide(L)' 'AMEGARMCGASRIIGVDLNPEKYEQAKKFGCTDFVNPKDHTKPVQEVIVEMTGGGVDRAVECTGNINA' A
#
# COMPACT_ATOMS: atom_id res chain seq x y z
N ALA A 1 9.35 1.39 6.55
CA ALA A 1 8.42 2.41 6.02
C ALA A 1 7.09 2.42 6.79
N MET A 2 6.29 1.35 6.76
CA MET A 2 4.96 1.31 7.42
C MET A 2 5.00 1.70 8.90
N GLU A 3 5.84 1.06 9.70
CA GLU A 3 5.95 1.36 11.14
C GLU A 3 6.36 2.82 11.39
N GLY A 4 7.26 3.37 10.57
CA GLY A 4 7.62 4.79 10.63
C GLY A 4 6.45 5.72 10.31
N ALA A 5 5.64 5.38 9.29
CA ALA A 5 4.42 6.13 8.97
C ALA A 5 3.40 6.07 10.12
N ARG A 6 3.24 4.89 10.75
CA ARG A 6 2.38 4.72 11.93
C ARG A 6 2.84 5.58 13.09
N MET A 7 4.13 5.56 13.42
CA MET A 7 4.72 6.37 14.49
C MET A 7 4.57 7.88 14.24
N CYS A 8 4.58 8.31 12.98
CA CYS A 8 4.34 9.70 12.58
C CYS A 8 2.84 10.10 12.54
N GLY A 9 1.92 9.18 12.86
CA GLY A 9 0.49 9.47 12.92
C GLY A 9 -0.23 9.41 11.57
N ALA A 10 0.28 8.65 10.59
CA ALA A 10 -0.46 8.42 9.35
C ALA A 10 -1.82 7.77 9.63
N SER A 11 -2.89 8.37 9.10
CA SER A 11 -4.28 7.91 9.31
C SER A 11 -4.62 6.67 8.49
N ARG A 12 -3.98 6.50 7.32
CA ARG A 12 -4.17 5.38 6.41
C ARG A 12 -2.83 4.92 5.87
N ILE A 13 -2.57 3.62 5.91
CA ILE A 13 -1.33 3.00 5.45
C ILE A 13 -1.72 1.85 4.52
N ILE A 14 -1.52 2.04 3.22
CA ILE A 14 -1.88 1.08 2.19
C ILE A 14 -0.65 0.25 1.83
N GLY A 15 -0.69 -1.05 2.11
CA GLY A 15 0.31 -2.00 1.64
C GLY A 15 0.00 -2.48 0.22
N VAL A 16 1.01 -2.49 -0.65
CA VAL A 16 0.90 -3.04 -2.00
C VAL A 16 1.91 -4.16 -2.15
N ASP A 17 1.44 -5.39 -2.31
CA ASP A 17 2.32 -6.55 -2.53
C ASP A 17 1.58 -7.67 -3.29
N LEU A 18 2.31 -8.43 -4.10
CA LEU A 18 1.77 -9.54 -4.87
C LEU A 18 1.48 -10.78 -4.02
N ASN A 19 2.09 -10.88 -2.83
CA ASN A 19 1.88 -11.98 -1.90
C ASN A 19 0.85 -11.59 -0.82
N PRO A 20 -0.40 -12.12 -0.88
CA PRO A 20 -1.43 -11.82 0.10
C PRO A 20 -1.11 -12.32 1.52
N GLU A 21 -0.25 -13.33 1.68
CA GLU A 21 0.14 -13.85 3.00
C GLU A 21 0.90 -12.83 3.84
N LYS A 22 1.55 -11.85 3.19
CA LYS A 22 2.24 -10.76 3.88
C LYS A 22 1.29 -9.80 4.57
N TYR A 23 -0.01 -9.79 4.23
CA TYR A 23 -0.95 -8.84 4.80
C TYR A 23 -1.08 -9.01 6.33
N GLU A 24 -1.18 -10.25 6.81
CA GLU A 24 -1.29 -10.54 8.24
C GLU A 24 -0.06 -10.05 9.03
N GLN A 25 1.12 -10.14 8.43
CA GLN A 25 2.32 -9.57 9.02
C GLN A 25 2.31 -8.04 8.93
N ALA A 26 1.91 -7.47 7.80
CA ALA A 26 1.86 -6.02 7.58
C ALA A 26 0.93 -5.30 8.56
N LYS A 27 -0.21 -5.90 8.94
CA LYS A 27 -1.11 -5.36 9.98
C LYS A 27 -0.40 -5.07 11.29
N LYS A 28 0.56 -5.92 11.70
CA LYS A 28 1.36 -5.73 12.93
C LYS A 28 2.25 -4.49 12.88
N PHE A 29 2.56 -4.00 11.67
CA PHE A 29 3.37 -2.80 11.43
C PHE A 29 2.53 -1.57 11.05
N GLY A 30 1.21 -1.61 11.24
CA GLY A 30 0.31 -0.48 11.01
C GLY A 30 -0.42 -0.45 9.68
N CYS A 31 -0.30 -1.48 8.84
CA CYS A 31 -1.03 -1.56 7.58
C CYS A 31 -2.55 -1.56 7.82
N THR A 32 -3.27 -0.59 7.25
CA THR A 32 -4.73 -0.45 7.37
C THR A 32 -5.45 -1.10 6.20
N ASP A 33 -4.90 -0.98 5.00
CA ASP A 33 -5.46 -1.49 3.76
C ASP A 33 -4.38 -2.27 3.00
N PHE A 34 -4.77 -3.28 2.24
CA PHE A 34 -3.84 -4.04 1.42
C PHE A 34 -4.40 -4.25 0.03
N VAL A 35 -3.55 -4.01 -0.98
CA VAL A 35 -3.88 -4.14 -2.39
C VAL A 35 -2.91 -5.11 -3.01
N ASN A 36 -3.43 -6.19 -3.60
CA ASN A 36 -2.67 -7.05 -4.47
C ASN A 36 -2.94 -6.64 -5.92
N PRO A 37 -1.96 -6.13 -6.68
CA PRO A 37 -2.16 -5.76 -8.07
C PRO A 37 -2.78 -6.85 -8.96
N LYS A 38 -2.62 -8.14 -8.62
CA LYS A 38 -3.21 -9.25 -9.38
C LYS A 38 -4.72 -9.39 -9.23
N ASP A 39 -5.30 -8.79 -8.19
CA ASP A 39 -6.73 -8.85 -7.93
C ASP A 39 -7.50 -7.75 -8.70
N HIS A 40 -6.78 -6.93 -9.46
CA HIS A 40 -7.34 -5.81 -10.22
C HIS A 40 -6.95 -5.89 -11.70
N THR A 41 -7.87 -5.46 -12.57
CA THR A 41 -7.60 -5.33 -14.01
C THR A 41 -7.00 -3.97 -14.37
N LYS A 42 -7.23 -2.96 -13.52
CA LYS A 42 -6.66 -1.62 -13.67
C LYS A 42 -5.24 -1.56 -13.11
N PRO A 43 -4.41 -0.63 -13.61
CA PRO A 43 -3.12 -0.32 -12.99
C PRO A 43 -3.28 0.01 -11.51
N VAL A 44 -2.35 -0.44 -10.68
CA VAL A 44 -2.47 -0.32 -9.21
C VAL A 44 -2.55 1.13 -8.75
N GLN A 45 -1.87 2.04 -9.45
CA GLN A 45 -1.94 3.48 -9.17
C GLN A 45 -3.36 4.04 -9.35
N GLU A 46 -4.12 3.56 -10.33
CA GLU A 46 -5.51 3.98 -10.54
C GLU A 46 -6.40 3.43 -9.43
N VAL A 47 -6.19 2.17 -9.04
CA VAL A 47 -6.90 1.55 -7.91
C VAL A 47 -6.69 2.37 -6.64
N ILE A 48 -5.45 2.78 -6.36
CA ILE A 48 -5.12 3.60 -5.17
C ILE A 48 -5.75 4.99 -5.27
N VAL A 49 -5.72 5.65 -6.43
CA VAL A 49 -6.36 6.96 -6.65
C VAL A 49 -7.86 6.88 -6.39
N GLU A 50 -8.54 5.86 -6.93
CA GLU A 50 -9.98 5.64 -6.72
C GLU A 50 -10.28 5.34 -5.24
N MET A 51 -9.47 4.51 -4.58
CA MET A 51 -9.64 4.17 -3.16
C MET A 51 -9.46 5.37 -2.22
N THR A 52 -8.69 6.38 -2.61
CA THR A 52 -8.30 7.52 -1.77
C THR A 52 -8.95 8.84 -2.19
N GLY A 53 -9.69 8.85 -3.30
CA GLY A 53 -10.34 10.05 -3.81
C GLY A 53 -9.38 11.08 -4.40
N GLY A 54 -8.20 10.64 -4.88
CA GLY A 54 -7.21 11.54 -5.49
C GLY A 54 -5.74 11.11 -5.38
N GLY A 55 -5.43 10.04 -4.63
CA GLY A 55 -4.07 9.55 -4.39
C GLY A 55 -3.66 9.66 -2.92
N VAL A 56 -2.46 9.16 -2.63
CA VAL A 56 -1.86 9.21 -1.29
C VAL A 56 -0.98 10.45 -1.13
N ASP A 57 -0.87 10.99 0.08
CA ASP A 57 0.03 12.11 0.37
C ASP A 57 1.50 11.77 0.15
N ARG A 58 1.88 10.51 0.43
CA ARG A 58 3.24 9.99 0.32
C ARG A 58 3.21 8.55 -0.18
N ALA A 59 4.12 8.22 -1.08
CA ALA A 59 4.38 6.87 -1.55
C ALA A 59 5.85 6.51 -1.36
N VAL A 60 6.14 5.25 -1.01
CA VAL A 60 7.50 4.74 -0.85
C VAL A 60 7.59 3.40 -1.57
N GLU A 61 8.38 3.35 -2.63
CA GLU A 61 8.70 2.12 -3.36
C GLU A 61 9.80 1.36 -2.59
N CYS A 62 9.64 0.04 -2.39
CA CYS A 62 10.55 -0.77 -1.56
C CYS A 62 10.88 -2.14 -2.18
N THR A 63 10.52 -2.36 -3.45
CA THR A 63 10.73 -3.61 -4.20
C THR A 63 11.86 -3.49 -5.22
N GLY A 64 12.21 -2.27 -5.64
CA GLY A 64 13.23 -1.99 -6.65
C GLY A 64 12.74 -2.18 -8.10
N ASN A 65 11.42 -2.32 -8.31
CA ASN A 65 10.85 -2.51 -9.64
C ASN A 65 10.46 -1.16 -10.26
N ILE A 66 11.03 -0.84 -11.43
CA ILE A 66 10.74 0.40 -12.17
C ILE A 66 9.35 0.43 -12.82
N ASN A 67 8.69 -0.72 -12.91
CA ASN A 67 7.35 -0.88 -13.49
C ASN A 67 6.26 -1.03 -12.42
N ALA A 68 6.60 -0.83 -11.14
CA ALA A 68 5.65 -0.89 -10.03
C ALA A 68 4.71 0.32 -10.02
#